data_AF-A0A2E8L8J2-F1
#
_entry.id   AF-A0A2E8L8J2-F1
#
_cell.length_a   1.000
_cell.length_b   1.000
_cell.length_c   1.000
_cell.angle_alpha   90.00
_cell.angle_beta   90.00
_cell.angle_gamma   90.00
#
_symmetry.space_group_name_H-M   'P 1'
#
loop_
_entity.id
_entity.type
_entity.pdbx_description
1 polymer ?
#
loop_
_entity_poly.entity_id
_entity_poly.type
_entity_poly.pdbx_seq_one_letter_code
_entity_poly.pdbx_strand_id
1 'polypeptide(L)'
;EYWVVGDTPPTRFFSDLGFTRNAELTEAIGDLDSLQISAEQLDLLDVDRLIIAADPVTQEAIEADSLWQSLSVFQDDRVVWIPQRSELFGALSFSTILSVEFLVENLVSLLAESGSADTPDTELSPEAEAAMAAFALVYDSEAAWEDKAPHLENAASLEASNTGYREGASNNGGISLNPTSATINGDVATVIYDVYFGDSPAYTDLDRVIARVDGVWLVTEEDFCGFLASARTPCN
;
A
#
# COMPACT_ATOMS: atom_id res chain seq x y z
N GLU A 1 -15.42 14.41 -7.23
CA GLU A 1 -16.68 13.75 -6.83
C GLU A 1 -16.32 12.61 -5.90
N TYR A 2 -17.10 12.37 -4.86
CA TYR A 2 -16.79 11.39 -3.81
C TYR A 2 -17.92 10.38 -3.68
N TRP A 3 -17.61 9.18 -3.19
CA TRP A 3 -18.61 8.13 -2.97
C TRP A 3 -18.71 7.82 -1.49
N VAL A 4 -19.93 7.89 -0.98
CA VAL A 4 -20.26 7.49 0.38
C VAL A 4 -20.93 6.13 0.33
N VAL A 5 -20.39 5.16 1.07
CA VAL A 5 -20.90 3.79 1.14
C VAL A 5 -22.21 3.74 1.92
N GLY A 6 -23.26 3.12 1.40
CA GLY A 6 -24.56 2.94 2.05
C GLY A 6 -24.63 1.72 2.97
N ASP A 7 -25.82 1.18 3.24
CA ASP A 7 -26.03 0.04 4.18
C ASP A 7 -25.53 -1.30 3.60
N THR A 8 -24.22 -1.46 3.62
CA THR A 8 -23.47 -2.62 3.13
C THR A 8 -22.68 -3.27 4.28
N PRO A 9 -22.14 -4.49 4.10
CA PRO A 9 -21.39 -5.19 5.15
C PRO A 9 -20.31 -4.33 5.87
N PRO A 10 -19.47 -3.53 5.18
CA PRO A 10 -18.52 -2.61 5.83
C PRO A 10 -19.16 -1.69 6.87
N THR A 11 -20.33 -1.14 6.55
CA THR A 11 -20.98 -0.11 7.37
C THR A 11 -21.78 -0.70 8.53
N ARG A 12 -22.23 -1.95 8.37
CA ARG A 12 -22.84 -2.74 9.46
C ARG A 12 -21.80 -3.12 10.51
N PHE A 13 -20.57 -3.45 10.10
CA PHE A 13 -19.48 -3.68 11.06
C PHE A 13 -19.29 -2.50 12.02
N PHE A 14 -19.25 -1.26 11.52
CA PHE A 14 -19.15 -0.08 12.38
C PHE A 14 -20.40 0.13 13.24
N SER A 15 -21.58 -0.16 12.70
CA SER A 15 -22.85 -0.07 13.45
C SER A 15 -22.89 -1.08 14.60
N ASP A 16 -22.36 -2.30 14.41
CA ASP A 16 -22.23 -3.33 15.44
C ASP A 16 -21.23 -2.93 16.54
N LEU A 17 -20.22 -2.11 16.22
CA LEU A 17 -19.33 -1.47 17.18
C LEU A 17 -19.97 -0.26 17.91
N GLY A 18 -21.18 0.13 17.52
CA GLY A 18 -21.93 1.23 18.13
C GLY A 18 -21.74 2.60 17.48
N PHE A 19 -21.08 2.68 16.32
CA PHE A 19 -21.02 3.93 15.55
C PHE A 19 -22.37 4.24 14.91
N THR A 20 -22.64 5.53 14.75
CA THR A 20 -23.82 6.02 14.03
C THR A 20 -23.39 6.91 12.87
N ARG A 21 -24.11 6.83 11.75
CA ARG A 21 -23.87 7.68 10.59
C ARG A 21 -24.57 9.04 10.75
N ASN A 22 -24.04 10.06 10.08
CA ASN A 22 -24.74 11.32 9.85
C ASN A 22 -26.18 11.07 9.32
N ALA A 23 -27.17 11.64 9.99
CA ALA A 23 -28.58 11.38 9.69
C ALA A 23 -29.02 11.91 8.32
N GLU A 24 -28.53 13.08 7.92
CA GLU A 24 -28.82 13.68 6.60
C GLU A 24 -28.23 12.82 5.49
N LEU A 25 -27.00 12.33 5.68
CA LEU A 25 -26.34 11.42 4.75
C LEU A 25 -27.06 10.06 4.68
N THR A 26 -27.55 9.56 5.81
CA THR A 26 -28.34 8.32 5.88
C THR A 26 -29.66 8.45 5.11
N GLU A 27 -30.37 9.57 5.29
CA GLU A 27 -31.60 9.86 4.56
C GLU A 27 -31.36 10.02 3.06
N ALA A 28 -30.27 10.70 2.66
CA ALA A 28 -29.92 10.91 1.26
C ALA A 28 -29.53 9.61 0.54
N ILE A 29 -28.85 8.69 1.22
CA ILE A 29 -28.48 7.37 0.67
C ILE A 29 -29.72 6.47 0.54
N GLY A 30 -30.57 6.41 1.57
CA GLY A 30 -31.71 5.50 1.61
C GLY A 30 -31.29 4.02 1.49
N ASP A 31 -31.89 3.30 0.55
CA ASP A 31 -31.64 1.87 0.30
C ASP A 31 -30.49 1.61 -0.71
N LEU A 32 -29.74 2.64 -1.10
CA LEU A 32 -28.63 2.50 -2.04
C LEU A 32 -27.37 1.95 -1.36
N ASP A 33 -26.61 1.14 -2.09
CA ASP A 33 -25.29 0.66 -1.62
C ASP A 33 -24.23 1.78 -1.58
N SER A 34 -24.47 2.89 -2.29
CA SER A 34 -23.60 4.07 -2.26
C SER A 34 -24.33 5.30 -2.81
N LEU A 35 -23.88 6.48 -2.39
CA LEU A 35 -24.31 7.77 -2.90
C LEU A 35 -23.10 8.57 -3.38
N GLN A 36 -23.20 9.16 -4.56
CA GLN A 36 -22.21 10.11 -5.05
C GLN A 36 -22.51 11.50 -4.48
N ILE A 37 -21.48 12.18 -3.97
CA ILE A 37 -21.56 13.56 -3.50
C ILE A 37 -20.55 14.45 -4.21
N SER A 38 -20.90 15.73 -4.38
CA SER A 38 -20.00 16.74 -4.94
C SER A 38 -19.16 17.41 -3.84
N ALA A 39 -18.18 18.23 -4.25
CA ALA A 39 -17.39 19.04 -3.32
C ALA A 39 -18.24 20.06 -2.54
N GLU A 40 -19.41 20.45 -3.05
CA GLU A 40 -20.33 21.37 -2.37
C GLU A 40 -21.04 20.71 -1.18
N GLN A 41 -21.00 19.39 -1.09
CA GLN A 41 -21.64 18.60 -0.04
C GLN A 41 -20.64 18.03 0.98
N LEU A 42 -19.39 18.52 0.96
CA LEU A 42 -18.33 18.04 1.87
C LEU A 42 -18.66 18.23 3.34
N ASP A 43 -19.48 19.22 3.69
CA ASP A 43 -19.95 19.43 5.07
C ASP A 43 -20.70 18.22 5.64
N LEU A 44 -21.30 17.37 4.80
CA LEU A 44 -21.93 16.11 5.23
C LEU A 44 -20.91 15.11 5.81
N LEU A 45 -19.62 15.30 5.53
CA LEU A 45 -18.52 14.48 6.00
C LEU A 45 -17.84 15.04 7.26
N ASP A 46 -18.23 16.23 7.76
CA ASP A 46 -17.68 16.77 9.01
C ASP A 46 -18.31 16.10 10.23
N VAL A 47 -17.79 14.93 10.59
CA VAL A 47 -18.35 14.02 11.60
C VAL A 47 -17.35 13.71 12.72
N ASP A 48 -17.76 12.91 13.70
CA ASP A 48 -16.91 12.55 14.84
C ASP A 48 -15.67 11.72 14.47
N ARG A 49 -15.82 10.85 13.47
CA ARG A 49 -14.79 10.02 12.86
C ARG A 49 -15.14 9.81 11.40
N LEU A 50 -14.22 10.14 10.50
CA LEU A 50 -14.40 9.94 9.07
C LEU A 50 -13.49 8.81 8.59
N ILE A 51 -14.06 7.75 8.03
CA ILE A 51 -13.29 6.63 7.49
C ILE A 51 -13.23 6.81 5.97
N ILE A 52 -12.02 6.88 5.41
CA ILE A 52 -11.80 7.05 3.97
C ILE A 52 -10.96 5.90 3.44
N ALA A 53 -11.49 5.18 2.45
CA ALA A 53 -10.70 4.23 1.69
C ALA A 53 -10.13 4.89 0.43
N ALA A 54 -8.83 5.11 0.38
CA ALA A 54 -8.15 5.81 -0.71
C ALA A 54 -6.88 5.07 -1.18
N ASP A 55 -6.46 5.32 -2.42
CA ASP A 55 -5.08 5.10 -2.85
C ASP A 55 -4.20 6.29 -2.43
N PRO A 56 -2.86 6.14 -2.42
CA PRO A 56 -1.96 7.21 -1.94
C PRO A 56 -2.13 8.53 -2.70
N VAL A 57 -2.32 8.46 -4.02
CA VAL A 57 -2.51 9.64 -4.87
C VAL A 57 -3.78 10.41 -4.49
N THR A 58 -4.87 9.68 -4.23
CA THR A 58 -6.15 10.26 -3.82
C THR A 58 -6.07 10.83 -2.41
N GLN A 59 -5.39 10.15 -1.49
CA GLN A 59 -5.16 10.64 -0.14
C GLN A 59 -4.36 11.95 -0.16
N GLU A 60 -3.22 11.98 -0.86
CA GLU A 60 -2.39 13.19 -0.99
C GLU A 60 -3.18 14.35 -1.60
N ALA A 61 -4.00 14.07 -2.62
CA ALA A 61 -4.86 15.07 -3.24
C ALA A 61 -5.92 15.63 -2.27
N ILE A 62 -6.52 14.79 -1.42
CA ILE A 62 -7.49 15.20 -0.40
C ILE A 62 -6.79 16.02 0.71
N GLU A 63 -5.64 15.55 1.18
CA GLU A 63 -4.87 16.22 2.23
C GLU A 63 -4.36 17.59 1.78
N ALA A 64 -4.08 17.78 0.49
CA ALA A 64 -3.67 19.06 -0.09
C ALA A 64 -4.85 20.02 -0.41
N ASP A 65 -6.10 19.56 -0.36
CA ASP A 65 -7.28 20.34 -0.76
C ASP A 65 -7.78 21.21 0.41
N SER A 66 -7.87 22.52 0.17
CA SER A 66 -8.28 23.50 1.18
C SER A 66 -9.74 23.36 1.63
N LEU A 67 -10.62 22.77 0.82
CA LEU A 67 -11.99 22.48 1.23
C LEU A 67 -12.01 21.37 2.29
N TRP A 68 -11.21 20.32 2.11
CA TRP A 68 -11.09 19.23 3.07
C TRP A 68 -10.41 19.69 4.36
N GLN A 69 -9.33 20.47 4.26
CA GLN A 69 -8.65 21.09 5.40
C GLN A 69 -9.55 22.04 6.22
N SER A 70 -10.68 22.48 5.66
CA SER A 70 -11.64 23.33 6.37
C SER A 70 -12.57 22.55 7.31
N LEU A 71 -12.69 21.23 7.14
CA LEU A 71 -13.57 20.39 7.95
C LEU A 71 -12.95 20.13 9.33
N SER A 72 -13.79 20.16 10.37
CA SER A 72 -13.34 19.94 11.76
C SER A 72 -12.74 18.54 11.93
N VAL A 73 -13.29 17.53 11.25
CA VAL A 73 -12.78 16.15 11.28
C VAL A 73 -11.34 16.02 10.75
N PHE A 74 -10.94 16.88 9.81
CA PHE A 74 -9.55 16.97 9.34
C PHE A 74 -8.68 17.79 10.29
N GLN A 75 -9.16 18.94 10.76
CA GLN A 75 -8.41 19.82 11.65
C GLN A 75 -8.08 19.18 13.01
N ASP A 76 -8.99 18.35 13.50
CA ASP A 76 -8.86 17.66 14.78
C ASP A 76 -8.20 16.28 14.66
N ASP A 77 -7.71 15.91 13.47
CA ASP A 77 -7.07 14.63 13.20
C ASP A 77 -7.97 13.44 13.57
N ARG A 78 -9.16 13.39 12.96
CA ARG A 78 -10.21 12.39 13.22
C ARG A 78 -10.57 11.58 11.96
N VAL A 79 -9.69 11.62 10.96
CA VAL A 79 -9.79 10.83 9.74
C VAL A 79 -9.01 9.53 9.90
N VAL A 80 -9.65 8.41 9.57
CA VAL A 80 -9.04 7.08 9.52
C VAL A 80 -8.89 6.68 8.06
N TRP A 81 -7.65 6.60 7.60
CA TRP A 81 -7.31 6.20 6.24
C TRP A 81 -7.21 4.67 6.13
N ILE A 82 -7.88 4.09 5.15
CA ILE A 82 -7.80 2.67 4.84
C ILE A 82 -7.23 2.53 3.42
N PRO A 83 -5.99 2.05 3.24
CA PRO A 83 -5.42 1.89 1.91
C PRO A 83 -6.26 0.92 1.07
N GLN A 84 -6.73 1.33 -0.12
CA GLN A 84 -7.61 0.49 -0.95
C GLN A 84 -7.01 -0.85 -1.37
N ARG A 85 -5.68 -0.96 -1.40
CA ARG A 85 -4.95 -2.20 -1.73
C ARG A 85 -4.41 -2.90 -0.48
N SER A 86 -5.08 -2.77 0.66
CA SER A 86 -4.69 -3.46 1.90
C SER A 86 -5.55 -4.68 2.19
N GLU A 87 -4.98 -5.62 2.95
CA GLU A 87 -5.73 -6.73 3.56
C GLU A 87 -6.87 -6.20 4.45
N LEU A 88 -6.65 -5.06 5.12
CA LEU A 88 -7.66 -4.36 5.92
C LEU A 88 -8.87 -3.92 5.09
N PHE A 89 -8.64 -3.31 3.93
CA PHE A 89 -9.71 -2.93 3.03
C PHE A 89 -10.46 -4.16 2.50
N GLY A 90 -9.76 -5.23 2.12
CA GLY A 90 -10.39 -6.47 1.68
C GLY A 90 -11.24 -7.11 2.78
N ALA A 91 -10.69 -7.23 3.99
CA ALA A 91 -11.37 -7.76 5.16
C ALA A 91 -12.64 -6.97 5.49
N LEU A 92 -12.58 -5.63 5.44
CA LEU A 92 -13.70 -4.74 5.72
C LEU A 92 -14.75 -4.80 4.61
N SER A 93 -14.33 -4.76 3.34
CA SER A 93 -15.20 -4.78 2.16
C SER A 93 -16.16 -5.97 2.16
N PHE A 94 -15.68 -7.15 2.56
CA PHE A 94 -16.50 -8.36 2.63
C PHE A 94 -17.11 -8.62 4.01
N SER A 95 -16.48 -8.15 5.09
CA SER A 95 -16.96 -8.30 6.49
C SER A 95 -17.53 -9.70 6.79
N THR A 96 -16.78 -10.74 6.45
CA THR A 96 -17.18 -12.13 6.64
C THR A 96 -16.80 -12.61 8.03
N ILE A 97 -17.37 -13.74 8.48
CA ILE A 97 -16.99 -14.38 9.75
C ILE A 97 -15.48 -14.62 9.85
N LEU A 98 -14.81 -14.95 8.74
CA LEU A 98 -13.37 -15.19 8.72
C LEU A 98 -12.54 -13.90 8.88
N SER A 99 -13.11 -12.73 8.60
CA SER A 99 -12.42 -11.45 8.72
C SER A 99 -12.74 -10.68 10.00
N VAL A 100 -13.74 -11.09 10.79
CA VAL A 100 -14.15 -10.37 12.02
C VAL A 100 -13.01 -10.28 13.03
N GLU A 101 -12.31 -11.38 13.31
CA GLU A 101 -11.19 -11.38 14.28
C GLU A 101 -10.09 -10.42 13.82
N PHE A 102 -9.68 -10.52 12.55
CA PHE A 102 -8.70 -9.62 11.94
C PHE A 102 -9.14 -8.15 12.01
N LEU A 103 -10.41 -7.84 11.71
CA LEU A 103 -10.94 -6.48 11.77
C LEU A 103 -10.99 -5.96 13.22
N VAL A 104 -11.35 -6.78 14.19
CA VAL A 104 -11.37 -6.36 15.60
C VAL A 104 -9.95 -6.05 16.08
N GLU A 105 -8.97 -6.86 15.72
CA GLU A 105 -7.58 -6.65 16.13
C GLU A 105 -6.95 -5.41 15.46
N ASN A 106 -7.17 -5.24 14.16
CA ASN A 106 -6.46 -4.24 13.38
C ASN A 106 -7.24 -2.93 13.17
N LEU A 107 -8.57 -2.97 13.07
CA LEU A 107 -9.37 -1.77 12.80
C LEU A 107 -9.81 -1.04 14.07
N VAL A 108 -10.11 -1.76 15.16
CA VAL A 108 -10.61 -1.11 16.39
C VAL A 108 -9.54 -0.23 17.02
N SER A 109 -8.27 -0.65 16.97
CA SER A 109 -7.13 0.16 17.43
C SER A 109 -7.06 1.49 16.66
N LEU A 110 -7.17 1.43 15.33
CA LEU A 110 -7.16 2.60 14.44
C LEU A 110 -8.35 3.55 14.69
N LEU A 111 -9.50 3.02 15.08
CA LEU A 111 -10.68 3.83 15.40
C LEU A 111 -10.55 4.57 16.75
N ALA A 112 -9.79 3.99 17.68
CA ALA A 112 -9.56 4.54 19.02
C ALA A 112 -8.48 5.63 19.03
N GLU A 113 -7.52 5.54 18.12
CA GLU A 113 -6.49 6.55 17.90
C GLU A 113 -7.09 7.81 17.26
N SER A 114 -6.57 8.99 17.63
CA SER A 114 -6.88 10.25 16.96
C SER A 114 -5.97 10.34 15.74
N GLY A 115 -6.52 10.00 14.57
CA GLY A 115 -6.00 10.43 13.29
C GLY A 115 -4.74 9.71 12.83
N SER A 116 -4.74 9.36 11.55
CA SER A 116 -3.81 8.43 10.93
C SER A 116 -3.95 7.03 11.54
N ALA A 117 -4.65 6.14 10.84
CA ALA A 117 -4.03 4.85 10.70
C ALA A 117 -2.71 5.15 10.04
N ASP A 118 -1.64 5.08 10.83
CA ASP A 118 -0.27 5.17 10.35
C ASP A 118 -0.21 4.35 9.06
N THR A 119 -0.28 5.02 7.90
CA THR A 119 0.72 4.79 6.87
C THR A 119 2.00 4.87 7.67
N PRO A 120 2.75 3.77 7.86
CA PRO A 120 3.87 3.80 8.77
C PRO A 120 4.90 4.78 8.19
N ASP A 121 4.79 6.03 8.63
CA ASP A 121 5.88 6.94 8.95
C ASP A 121 6.28 6.69 10.42
N THR A 122 5.95 5.51 10.95
CA THR A 122 6.87 4.80 11.83
C THR A 122 8.20 4.82 11.10
N GLU A 123 9.19 5.52 11.68
CA GLU A 123 10.61 5.32 11.37
C GLU A 123 10.77 3.84 10.99
N LEU A 124 11.00 3.60 9.70
CA LEU A 124 10.77 2.29 9.07
C LEU A 124 11.31 1.23 10.01
N SER A 125 10.48 0.25 10.39
CA SER A 125 10.96 -0.77 11.32
C SER A 125 12.27 -1.34 10.76
N PRO A 126 13.29 -1.64 11.58
CA PRO A 126 14.58 -2.13 11.06
C PRO A 126 14.43 -3.34 10.12
N GLU A 127 13.34 -4.09 10.31
CA GLU A 127 12.94 -5.20 9.46
C GLU A 127 12.39 -4.76 8.10
N ALA A 128 11.52 -3.74 8.06
CA ALA A 128 11.05 -3.11 6.82
C ALA A 128 12.20 -2.44 6.05
N GLU A 129 13.11 -1.75 6.74
CA GLU A 129 14.32 -1.19 6.12
C GLU A 129 15.19 -2.29 5.50
N ALA A 130 15.43 -3.38 6.23
CA ALA A 130 16.22 -4.50 5.74
C ALA A 130 15.55 -5.19 4.54
N ALA A 131 14.21 -5.32 4.54
CA ALA A 131 13.45 -5.87 3.43
C ALA A 131 13.58 -5.00 2.17
N MET A 132 13.39 -3.69 2.31
CA MET A 132 13.51 -2.73 1.22
C MET A 132 14.94 -2.63 0.68
N ALA A 133 15.95 -2.67 1.55
CA ALA A 133 17.34 -2.67 1.14
C ALA A 133 17.69 -3.93 0.32
N ALA A 134 17.28 -5.11 0.78
CA ALA A 134 17.48 -6.36 0.05
C ALA A 134 16.76 -6.34 -1.31
N PHE A 135 15.51 -5.86 -1.33
CA PHE A 135 14.71 -5.69 -2.54
C PHE A 135 15.40 -4.79 -3.56
N ALA A 136 15.76 -3.56 -3.15
CA ALA A 136 16.42 -2.59 -4.02
C ALA A 136 17.74 -3.15 -4.57
N LEU A 137 18.53 -3.82 -3.72
CA LEU A 137 19.81 -4.39 -4.09
C LEU A 137 19.71 -5.45 -5.19
N VAL A 138 18.78 -6.40 -5.06
CA VAL A 138 18.60 -7.48 -6.05
C VAL A 138 18.25 -6.90 -7.43
N TYR A 139 17.36 -5.93 -7.45
CA TYR A 139 16.83 -5.36 -8.69
C TYR A 139 17.68 -4.23 -9.30
N ASP A 140 18.59 -3.62 -8.54
CA ASP A 140 19.51 -2.62 -9.07
C ASP A 140 20.43 -3.24 -10.14
N SER A 141 20.27 -2.84 -11.40
CA SER A 141 21.06 -3.36 -12.52
C SER A 141 22.56 -3.13 -12.40
N GLU A 142 22.99 -2.16 -11.59
CA GLU A 142 24.39 -1.77 -11.43
C GLU A 142 25.04 -2.39 -10.18
N ALA A 143 24.24 -2.90 -9.24
CA ALA A 143 24.75 -3.57 -8.05
C ALA A 143 25.58 -4.82 -8.37
N ALA A 144 26.60 -5.05 -7.55
CA ALA A 144 27.53 -6.15 -7.73
C ALA A 144 26.86 -7.50 -7.44
N TRP A 145 27.20 -8.52 -8.22
CA TRP A 145 26.53 -9.83 -8.12
C TRP A 145 26.75 -10.49 -6.76
N GLU A 146 27.95 -10.34 -6.19
CA GLU A 146 28.31 -10.83 -4.87
C GLU A 146 27.43 -10.28 -3.75
N ASP A 147 26.91 -9.06 -3.91
CA ASP A 147 26.02 -8.42 -2.95
C ASP A 147 24.56 -8.86 -3.17
N LYS A 148 24.18 -9.11 -4.43
CA LYS A 148 22.83 -9.58 -4.81
C LYS A 148 22.57 -11.03 -4.43
N ALA A 149 23.52 -11.91 -4.74
CA ALA A 149 23.33 -13.36 -4.69
C ALA A 149 22.83 -13.89 -3.32
N PRO A 150 23.24 -13.34 -2.16
CA PRO A 150 22.68 -13.72 -0.86
C PRO A 150 21.18 -13.44 -0.70
N HIS A 151 20.63 -12.50 -1.47
CA HIS A 151 19.24 -12.04 -1.40
C HIS A 151 18.36 -12.61 -2.52
N LEU A 152 18.86 -13.56 -3.30
CA LEU A 152 18.18 -14.11 -4.47
C LEU A 152 18.11 -15.63 -4.37
N GLU A 153 16.89 -16.17 -4.42
CA GLU A 153 16.66 -17.61 -4.48
C GLU A 153 17.32 -18.22 -5.73
N ASN A 154 17.97 -19.37 -5.56
CA ASN A 154 18.69 -20.06 -6.62
C ASN A 154 19.74 -19.19 -7.34
N ALA A 155 20.30 -18.18 -6.69
CA ALA A 155 21.20 -17.20 -7.31
C ALA A 155 22.22 -17.79 -8.28
N ALA A 156 22.88 -18.91 -7.93
CA ALA A 156 23.90 -19.53 -8.78
C ALA A 156 23.43 -19.86 -10.22
N SER A 157 22.14 -20.12 -10.46
CA SER A 157 21.60 -20.32 -11.82
C SER A 157 21.32 -19.01 -12.55
N LEU A 158 21.25 -17.88 -11.85
CA LEU A 158 20.78 -16.59 -12.35
C LEU A 158 21.91 -15.58 -12.68
N GLU A 159 23.18 -15.92 -12.43
CA GLU A 159 24.31 -15.01 -12.66
C GLU A 159 24.46 -14.59 -14.14
N ALA A 160 24.24 -15.53 -15.06
CA ALA A 160 24.27 -15.25 -16.50
C ALA A 160 23.12 -14.32 -16.90
N SER A 161 21.92 -14.58 -16.38
CA SER A 161 20.73 -13.74 -16.57
C SER A 161 20.95 -12.32 -16.03
N ASN A 162 21.50 -12.18 -14.83
CA ASN A 162 21.83 -10.89 -14.24
C ASN A 162 22.91 -10.13 -15.06
N THR A 163 23.87 -10.84 -15.66
CA THR A 163 24.83 -10.22 -16.58
C THR A 163 24.13 -9.61 -17.79
N GLY A 164 23.21 -10.35 -18.42
CA GLY A 164 22.41 -9.84 -19.52
C GLY A 164 21.48 -8.68 -19.11
N TYR A 165 20.95 -8.72 -17.89
CA TYR A 165 20.14 -7.63 -17.33
C TYR A 165 20.95 -6.34 -17.20
N ARG A 166 22.13 -6.40 -16.59
CA ARG A 166 23.05 -5.26 -16.47
C ARG A 166 23.44 -4.68 -17.83
N GLU A 167 23.80 -5.53 -18.78
CA GLU A 167 24.16 -5.10 -20.15
C GLU A 167 22.98 -4.45 -20.88
N GLY A 168 21.76 -4.97 -20.69
CA GLY A 168 20.55 -4.40 -21.28
C GLY A 168 20.18 -3.03 -20.68
N ALA A 169 20.38 -2.88 -19.37
CA ALA A 169 20.08 -1.66 -18.62
C ALA A 169 21.07 -0.50 -18.89
N SER A 170 22.32 -0.80 -19.23
CA SER A 170 23.39 0.20 -19.32
C SER A 170 23.11 1.32 -20.34
N ASN A 171 22.35 1.04 -21.39
CA ASN A 171 22.00 2.04 -22.41
C ASN A 171 21.03 3.12 -21.91
N ASN A 172 20.33 2.87 -20.80
CA ASN A 172 19.36 3.78 -20.18
C ASN A 172 19.87 4.40 -18.87
N GLY A 173 21.19 4.30 -18.59
CA GLY A 173 21.76 4.75 -17.32
C GLY A 173 21.45 3.82 -16.15
N GLY A 174 21.10 2.56 -16.42
CA GLY A 174 20.72 1.60 -15.39
C GLY A 174 19.21 1.53 -15.19
N ILE A 175 18.79 0.48 -14.47
CA ILE A 175 17.44 0.28 -13.98
C ILE A 175 17.56 0.07 -12.47
N SER A 176 16.82 0.84 -11.69
CA SER A 176 16.74 0.68 -10.24
C SER A 176 15.29 0.70 -9.78
N LEU A 177 15.02 -0.01 -8.69
CA LEU A 177 13.72 -0.03 -8.03
C LEU A 177 13.91 0.68 -6.70
N ASN A 178 13.26 1.81 -6.53
CA ASN A 178 13.33 2.63 -5.35
C ASN A 178 12.14 2.33 -4.44
N PRO A 179 12.31 1.54 -3.37
CA PRO A 179 11.24 1.26 -2.44
C PRO A 179 10.84 2.51 -1.66
N THR A 180 9.55 2.76 -1.55
CA THR A 180 8.96 3.90 -0.84
C THR A 180 8.35 3.50 0.50
N SER A 181 7.86 2.26 0.62
CA SER A 181 7.41 1.67 1.89
C SER A 181 7.43 0.15 1.84
N ALA A 182 7.40 -0.49 3.02
CA ALA A 182 7.20 -1.93 3.12
C ALA A 182 6.33 -2.29 4.33
N THR A 183 5.40 -3.22 4.11
CA THR A 183 4.57 -3.82 5.17
C THR A 183 5.04 -5.24 5.43
N ILE A 184 5.34 -5.55 6.70
CA ILE A 184 5.80 -6.88 7.13
C ILE A 184 4.62 -7.68 7.70
N ASN A 185 4.43 -8.90 7.19
CA ASN A 185 3.50 -9.89 7.73
C ASN A 185 4.24 -11.22 7.95
N GLY A 186 4.74 -11.42 9.16
CA GLY A 186 5.54 -12.59 9.52
C GLY A 186 6.86 -12.65 8.73
N ASP A 187 6.97 -13.64 7.86
CA ASP A 187 8.15 -13.83 6.99
C ASP A 187 7.91 -13.32 5.56
N VAL A 188 6.92 -12.45 5.36
CA VAL A 188 6.59 -11.87 4.05
C VAL A 188 6.63 -10.35 4.15
N ALA A 189 7.27 -9.70 3.19
CA ALA A 189 7.26 -8.25 3.05
C ALA A 189 6.58 -7.87 1.73
N THR A 190 5.58 -6.99 1.79
CA THR A 190 5.01 -6.32 0.61
C THR A 190 5.67 -4.97 0.49
N VAL A 191 6.42 -4.75 -0.58
CA VAL A 191 7.20 -3.53 -0.85
C VAL A 191 6.48 -2.69 -1.89
N ILE A 192 6.22 -1.43 -1.57
CA ILE A 192 5.78 -0.42 -2.55
C ILE A 192 7.02 0.28 -3.08
N TYR A 193 7.11 0.47 -4.40
CA TYR A 193 8.31 0.98 -5.05
C TYR A 193 8.01 1.71 -6.36
N ASP A 194 8.98 2.52 -6.74
CA ASP A 194 9.04 3.21 -8.02
C ASP A 194 10.17 2.61 -8.88
N VAL A 195 9.99 2.58 -10.20
CA VAL A 195 10.99 2.12 -11.16
C VAL A 195 11.66 3.32 -11.80
N TYR A 196 12.98 3.31 -11.81
CA TYR A 196 13.82 4.35 -12.41
C TYR A 196 14.62 3.81 -13.58
N PHE A 197 14.73 4.62 -14.64
CA PHE A 197 15.67 4.43 -15.74
C PHE A 197 16.70 5.56 -15.66
N GLY A 198 17.91 5.23 -15.21
CA GLY A 198 18.86 6.22 -14.70
C GLY A 198 18.23 7.04 -13.57
N ASP A 199 18.31 8.37 -13.65
CA ASP A 199 17.75 9.26 -12.63
C ASP A 199 16.25 9.59 -12.86
N SER A 200 15.62 9.05 -13.90
CA SER A 200 14.25 9.40 -14.27
C SER A 200 13.23 8.35 -13.81
N PRO A 201 12.19 8.74 -13.04
CA PRO A 201 11.12 7.82 -12.68
C PRO A 201 10.33 7.44 -13.94
N ALA A 202 10.09 6.14 -14.12
CA ALA A 202 9.38 5.56 -15.26
C ALA A 202 8.00 5.03 -14.86
N TYR A 203 7.91 4.39 -13.71
CA TYR A 203 6.67 3.84 -13.14
C TYR A 203 6.68 4.07 -11.63
N THR A 204 5.52 4.35 -11.05
CA THR A 204 5.41 4.67 -9.62
C THR A 204 4.29 3.86 -8.98
N ASP A 205 4.36 3.71 -7.65
CA ASP A 205 3.33 3.05 -6.83
C ASP A 205 3.03 1.60 -7.28
N LEU A 206 4.11 0.86 -7.56
CA LEU A 206 4.06 -0.57 -7.84
C LEU A 206 4.25 -1.35 -6.55
N ASP A 207 3.67 -2.54 -6.46
CA ASP A 207 3.85 -3.46 -5.33
C ASP A 207 4.51 -4.77 -5.77
N ARG A 208 5.34 -5.33 -4.88
CA ARG A 208 5.98 -6.63 -5.07
C ARG A 208 6.25 -7.28 -3.72
N VAL A 209 6.30 -8.61 -3.71
CA VAL A 209 6.46 -9.40 -2.48
C VAL A 209 7.83 -10.05 -2.43
N ILE A 210 8.48 -9.98 -1.28
CA ILE A 210 9.68 -10.77 -0.95
C ILE A 210 9.44 -11.58 0.32
N ALA A 211 10.20 -12.66 0.51
CA ALA A 211 10.04 -13.57 1.64
C ALA A 211 11.33 -13.65 2.48
N ARG A 212 11.20 -13.87 3.78
CA ARG A 212 12.33 -14.11 4.68
C ARG A 212 12.55 -15.60 4.85
N VAL A 213 13.77 -16.05 4.58
CA VAL A 213 14.19 -17.45 4.79
C VAL A 213 15.47 -17.44 5.60
N ASP A 214 15.50 -18.18 6.71
CA ASP A 214 16.65 -18.26 7.62
C ASP A 214 17.18 -16.88 8.07
N GLY A 215 16.27 -15.91 8.24
CA GLY A 215 16.59 -14.55 8.66
C GLY A 215 17.05 -13.61 7.54
N VAL A 216 17.08 -14.07 6.29
CA VAL A 216 17.47 -13.27 5.12
C VAL A 216 16.26 -12.97 4.25
N TRP A 217 16.05 -11.70 3.90
CA TRP A 217 15.06 -11.29 2.91
C TRP A 217 15.52 -11.70 1.51
N LEU A 218 14.70 -12.51 0.84
CA LEU A 218 14.94 -13.13 -0.45
C LEU A 218 13.88 -12.72 -1.48
N VAL A 219 14.35 -12.33 -2.65
CA VAL A 219 13.57 -12.32 -3.89
C VAL A 219 13.55 -13.74 -4.45
N THR A 220 12.38 -14.21 -4.88
CA THR A 220 12.25 -15.55 -5.48
C THR A 220 12.78 -15.56 -6.91
N GLU A 221 13.21 -16.75 -7.38
CA GLU A 221 13.66 -16.91 -8.77
C GLU A 221 12.56 -16.52 -9.76
N GLU A 222 11.31 -16.92 -9.47
CA GLU A 222 10.15 -16.61 -10.29
C GLU A 222 9.92 -15.10 -10.41
N ASP A 223 9.98 -14.39 -9.28
CA ASP A 223 9.75 -12.95 -9.23
C ASP A 223 10.84 -12.21 -10.00
N PHE A 224 12.11 -12.57 -9.76
CA PHE A 224 13.26 -11.98 -10.47
C PHE A 224 13.19 -12.23 -11.99
N CYS A 225 12.92 -13.47 -12.40
CA CYS A 225 12.77 -13.81 -13.82
C CYS A 225 11.58 -13.10 -14.47
N GLY A 226 10.45 -12.95 -13.76
CA GLY A 226 9.29 -12.19 -14.22
C GLY A 226 9.60 -10.71 -14.44
N PHE A 227 10.42 -10.13 -13.57
CA PHE A 227 10.93 -8.77 -13.74
C PHE A 227 11.88 -8.66 -14.95
N LEU A 228 12.87 -9.55 -15.07
CA LEU A 228 13.80 -9.60 -16.21
C LEU A 228 13.05 -9.72 -17.54
N ALA A 229 12.01 -10.56 -17.61
CA ALA A 229 11.18 -10.68 -18.80
C ALA A 229 10.50 -9.34 -19.18
N SER A 230 10.05 -8.58 -18.18
CA SER A 230 9.48 -7.24 -18.38
C SER A 230 10.53 -6.23 -18.87
N ALA A 231 11.78 -6.37 -18.41
CA ALA A 231 12.94 -5.64 -18.92
C ALA A 231 13.47 -6.17 -20.27
N ARG A 232 12.79 -7.17 -20.86
CA ARG A 232 13.18 -7.85 -22.12
C ARG A 232 14.52 -8.57 -22.04
N THR A 233 14.91 -9.00 -20.85
CA THR A 233 16.08 -9.82 -20.58
C THR A 233 15.64 -11.28 -20.40
N PRO A 234 16.23 -12.24 -21.13
CA PRO A 234 15.99 -13.66 -20.89
C PRO A 234 16.41 -14.07 -19.48
N CYS A 235 15.64 -14.99 -18.87
CA CYS A 235 16.03 -15.68 -17.65
C CYS A 235 16.39 -17.13 -17.99
N ASN A 236 17.66 -17.49 -17.82
CA ASN A 236 18.28 -18.74 -18.25
C ASN A 236 19.62 -19.02 -17.55
#